data_AF-A0A9D9U2Y8-F1
#
_entry.id   AF-A0A9D9U2Y8-F1
#
_cell.length_a   1.000
_cell.length_b   1.000
_cell.length_c   1.000
_cell.angle_alpha   90.00
_cell.angle_beta   90.00
_cell.angle_gamma   90.00
#
_symmetry.space_group_name_H-M   'P 1'
#
loop_
_entity.id
_entity.type
_entity.pdbx_description
1 polymer ?
#
loop_
_entity_poly.entity_id
_entity_poly.type
_entity_poly.pdbx_seq_one_letter_code
_entity_poly.pdbx_strand_id
1 'polypeptide(L)'
;MSVTNFELITYELTPDELKHVNSLVLALKLRTKESAIKAPEIVKSMNIFAERHDLCKMTDARLRKCINYIRSNSILPVIATSNGYYCSYDEKELSDQIKSLTERANSIMDTVFGLNKILKNSHEKL
;
A
#
# COMPACT_ATOMS: atom_id res chain seq x y z
N MET A 1 20.50 -8.76 -6.39
CA MET A 1 19.93 -9.44 -5.20
C MET A 1 18.43 -9.28 -5.25
N SER A 2 17.65 -10.36 -5.17
CA SER A 2 16.21 -10.29 -4.96
C SER A 2 15.94 -9.78 -3.55
N VAL A 3 14.99 -8.84 -3.41
CA VAL A 3 14.52 -8.39 -2.10
C VAL A 3 13.65 -9.52 -1.55
N THR A 4 14.09 -10.18 -0.48
CA THR A 4 13.30 -11.15 0.30
C THR A 4 12.78 -10.47 1.58
N ASN A 5 11.98 -11.17 2.41
CA ASN A 5 11.45 -10.64 3.68
C ASN A 5 10.38 -9.54 3.57
N PHE A 6 9.56 -9.55 2.51
CA PHE A 6 8.43 -8.61 2.40
C PHE A 6 7.52 -8.66 3.63
N GLU A 7 7.27 -9.83 4.22
CA GLU A 7 6.47 -9.94 5.45
C GLU A 7 7.07 -9.12 6.61
N LEU A 8 8.37 -9.23 6.86
CA LEU A 8 9.05 -8.45 7.90
C LEU A 8 9.15 -6.95 7.56
N ILE A 9 9.42 -6.61 6.29
CA ILE A 9 9.61 -5.22 5.83
C ILE A 9 8.26 -4.48 5.69
N THR A 10 7.16 -5.19 5.43
CA THR A 10 5.82 -4.62 5.28
C THR A 10 5.00 -4.67 6.55
N TYR A 11 5.34 -5.52 7.52
CA TYR A 11 4.63 -5.60 8.80
C TYR A 11 5.06 -4.52 9.78
N GLU A 12 6.36 -4.23 9.91
CA GLU A 12 6.84 -3.22 10.85
C GLU A 12 7.16 -1.90 10.11
N LEU A 13 6.32 -0.88 10.34
CA LEU A 13 6.64 0.50 10.02
C LEU A 13 7.74 0.97 10.96
N THR A 14 8.70 1.73 10.46
CA THR A 14 9.65 2.41 11.36
C THR A 14 8.91 3.41 12.24
N PRO A 15 9.45 3.81 13.41
CA PRO A 15 8.83 4.84 14.25
C PRO A 15 8.50 6.14 13.50
N ASP A 16 9.33 6.52 12.52
CA ASP A 16 9.06 7.69 11.68
C ASP A 16 7.96 7.45 10.64
N GLU A 17 7.87 6.23 10.09
CA GLU A 17 6.77 5.84 9.21
C GLU A 17 5.42 5.78 9.97
N LEU A 18 5.42 5.40 11.24
CA LEU A 18 4.23 5.43 12.10
C LEU A 18 3.71 6.87 12.31
N LYS A 19 4.60 7.86 12.47
CA LYS A 19 4.20 9.27 12.55
C LYS A 19 3.52 9.75 11.26
N HIS A 20 3.98 9.26 10.10
CA HIS A 20 3.32 9.52 8.81
C HIS A 20 1.91 8.94 8.75
N VAL A 21 1.70 7.73 9.30
CA VAL A 21 0.37 7.08 9.30
C VAL A 21 -0.68 7.94 10.01
N ASN A 22 -0.37 8.50 11.17
CA ASN A 22 -1.33 9.33 11.91
C ASN A 22 -1.80 10.54 11.09
N SER A 23 -0.86 11.25 10.47
CA SER A 23 -1.17 12.39 9.59
C SER A 23 -1.97 11.96 8.36
N LEU A 24 -1.60 10.83 7.73
CA LEU A 24 -2.33 10.27 6.59
C LEU A 24 -3.78 9.90 6.94
N VAL A 25 -4.01 9.26 8.09
CA VAL A 25 -5.35 8.88 8.55
C VAL A 25 -6.21 10.13 8.75
N LEU A 26 -5.68 11.17 9.41
CA LEU A 26 -6.39 12.43 9.61
C LEU A 26 -6.75 13.09 8.26
N ALA A 27 -5.80 13.13 7.32
CA ALA A 27 -6.00 13.73 6.02
C ALA A 27 -7.00 12.95 5.14
N LEU A 28 -6.90 11.61 5.11
CA LEU A 28 -7.73 10.76 4.25
C LEU A 28 -9.14 10.55 4.81
N LYS A 29 -9.33 10.60 6.14
CA LYS A 29 -10.65 10.53 6.76
C LYS A 29 -11.58 11.66 6.32
N LEU A 30 -11.02 12.79 5.90
CA LEU A 30 -11.76 13.94 5.37
C LEU A 30 -12.03 13.85 3.85
N ARG A 31 -11.54 12.80 3.17
CA ARG A 31 -11.69 12.62 1.72
C ARG A 31 -12.80 11.64 1.42
N THR A 32 -13.69 12.06 0.54
CA THR A 32 -14.73 11.23 -0.09
C THR A 32 -14.33 10.89 -1.52
N LYS A 33 -15.16 10.10 -2.21
CA LYS A 33 -14.96 9.77 -3.62
C LYS A 33 -14.82 10.99 -4.52
N GLU A 34 -15.62 12.03 -4.27
CA GLU A 34 -15.66 13.28 -5.03
C GLU A 34 -14.42 14.14 -4.77
N SER A 35 -13.80 13.98 -3.60
CA SER A 35 -12.63 14.74 -3.16
C SER A 35 -11.36 13.88 -3.09
N ALA A 36 -11.35 12.76 -3.81
CA ALA A 36 -10.22 11.83 -3.86
C ALA A 36 -8.92 12.54 -4.26
N ILE A 37 -7.83 12.18 -3.59
CA ILE A 37 -6.53 12.86 -3.73
C ILE A 37 -5.50 11.94 -4.41
N LYS A 38 -4.69 12.47 -5.33
CA LYS A 38 -3.72 11.66 -6.08
C LYS A 38 -2.45 11.41 -5.27
N ALA A 39 -1.78 10.27 -5.50
CA ALA A 39 -0.53 9.93 -4.81
C ALA A 39 0.54 11.05 -4.86
N PRO A 40 0.82 11.71 -6.01
CA PRO A 40 1.81 12.79 -6.04
C PRO A 40 1.47 13.97 -5.13
N GLU A 41 0.18 14.28 -4.98
CA GLU A 41 -0.30 15.37 -4.12
C GLU A 41 -0.19 15.01 -2.64
N ILE A 42 -0.51 13.76 -2.30
CA ILE A 42 -0.28 13.22 -0.95
C ILE A 42 1.22 13.29 -0.64
N VAL A 43 2.07 12.74 -1.50
CA VAL A 43 3.53 12.71 -1.29
C VAL A 43 4.10 14.12 -1.12
N LYS A 44 3.69 15.08 -1.97
CA LYS A 44 4.09 16.48 -1.84
C LYS A 44 3.69 17.05 -0.47
N SER A 45 2.42 16.89 -0.08
CA SER A 45 1.90 17.44 1.18
C SER A 45 2.57 16.80 2.41
N MET A 46 2.77 15.48 2.37
CA MET A 46 3.44 14.73 3.42
C MET A 46 4.91 15.08 3.55
N ASN A 47 5.59 15.45 2.47
CA ASN A 47 6.98 15.92 2.52
C ASN A 47 7.10 17.31 3.16
N ILE A 48 6.15 18.22 2.89
CA ILE A 48 6.09 19.51 3.60
C ILE A 48 5.89 19.29 5.12
N PHE A 49 5.03 18.33 5.49
CA PHE A 49 4.89 17.91 6.88
C PHE A 49 6.19 17.30 7.43
N ALA A 50 6.83 16.41 6.68
CA ALA A 50 8.06 15.73 7.09
C ALA A 50 9.18 16.71 7.43
N GLU A 51 9.40 17.73 6.58
CA GLU A 51 10.43 18.76 6.78
C GLU A 51 10.20 19.56 8.06
N ARG A 52 8.94 19.82 8.44
CA ARG A 52 8.59 20.58 9.66
C ARG A 52 8.75 19.76 10.95
N HIS A 53 8.79 18.44 10.83
CA HIS A 53 8.76 17.50 11.96
C HIS A 53 9.99 16.59 12.00
N ASP A 54 11.02 16.89 11.21
CA ASP A 54 12.26 16.10 11.08
C ASP A 54 11.99 14.61 10.82
N LEU A 55 11.07 14.32 9.88
CA LEU A 55 10.71 12.96 9.49
C LEU A 55 11.35 12.55 8.17
N CYS A 56 11.48 11.24 7.97
CA CYS A 56 11.94 10.72 6.70
C CYS A 56 11.03 11.14 5.53
N LYS A 57 11.63 11.36 4.35
CA LYS A 57 10.91 11.76 3.14
C LYS A 57 9.88 10.69 2.72
N MET A 58 8.65 11.12 2.51
CA MET A 58 7.59 10.33 1.89
C MET A 58 7.93 10.07 0.41
N THR A 59 7.79 8.82 0.00
CA THR A 59 7.92 8.34 -1.39
C THR A 59 6.67 7.56 -1.76
N ASP A 60 6.45 7.29 -3.05
CA ASP A 60 5.31 6.46 -3.47
C ASP A 60 5.35 5.05 -2.85
N ALA A 61 6.55 4.50 -2.65
CA ALA A 61 6.72 3.21 -1.99
C ALA A 61 6.31 3.26 -0.52
N ARG A 62 6.73 4.31 0.22
CA ARG A 62 6.32 4.52 1.61
C ARG A 62 4.84 4.81 1.75
N LEU A 63 4.25 5.57 0.82
CA LEU A 63 2.82 5.80 0.78
C LEU A 63 2.08 4.46 0.64
N ARG A 64 2.45 3.62 -0.32
CA ARG A 64 1.84 2.28 -0.48
C ARG A 64 1.99 1.43 0.79
N LYS A 65 3.16 1.47 1.44
CA LYS A 65 3.40 0.76 2.71
C LYS A 65 2.47 1.26 3.82
N CYS A 66 2.36 2.58 4.00
CA CYS A 66 1.48 3.19 5.00
C CYS A 66 -0.01 2.87 4.73
N ILE A 67 -0.47 2.99 3.47
CA ILE A 67 -1.85 2.64 3.11
C ILE A 67 -2.13 1.16 3.36
N ASN A 68 -1.18 0.28 3.06
CA ASN A 68 -1.31 -1.15 3.36
C ASN A 68 -1.47 -1.38 4.87
N TYR A 69 -0.60 -0.78 5.68
CA TYR A 69 -0.66 -0.87 7.14
C TYR A 69 -2.00 -0.39 7.71
N ILE A 70 -2.52 0.74 7.20
CA ILE A 70 -3.83 1.28 7.61
C ILE A 70 -4.95 0.26 7.35
N ARG A 71 -4.94 -0.38 6.18
CA ARG A 71 -5.97 -1.37 5.79
C ARG A 71 -5.83 -2.69 6.55
N SER A 72 -4.61 -3.22 6.65
CA SER A 72 -4.36 -4.53 7.29
C SER A 72 -4.65 -4.52 8.78
N ASN A 73 -4.58 -3.35 9.42
CA ASN A 73 -4.90 -3.15 10.83
C ASN A 73 -6.30 -2.55 11.06
N SER A 74 -7.14 -2.49 10.03
CA SER A 74 -8.52 -2.00 10.12
C SER A 74 -8.65 -0.56 10.68
N ILE A 75 -7.65 0.29 10.48
CA ILE A 75 -7.61 1.66 11.03
C ILE A 75 -8.56 2.59 10.27
N LEU A 76 -8.58 2.49 8.94
CA LEU A 76 -9.43 3.32 8.07
C LEU A 76 -9.71 2.57 6.76
N PRO A 77 -10.96 2.54 6.26
CA PRO A 77 -11.28 1.90 4.98
C PRO A 77 -10.88 2.81 3.81
N VAL A 78 -9.58 2.89 3.56
CA VAL A 78 -9.04 3.66 2.44
C VAL A 78 -9.35 2.93 1.14
N ILE A 79 -10.01 3.60 0.21
CA ILE A 79 -10.23 3.14 -1.16
C ILE A 79 -9.16 3.79 -2.06
N ALA A 80 -8.56 2.99 -2.95
CA ALA A 80 -7.59 3.46 -3.93
C ALA A 80 -8.11 3.12 -5.33
N THR A 81 -8.25 4.16 -6.15
CA THR A 81 -8.69 4.04 -7.55
C THR A 81 -7.72 4.80 -8.46
N SER A 82 -7.93 4.73 -9.77
CA SER A 82 -7.26 5.61 -10.72
C SER A 82 -7.49 7.09 -10.41
N ASN A 83 -8.61 7.46 -9.78
CA ASN A 83 -8.95 8.83 -9.37
C ASN A 83 -8.25 9.29 -8.10
N GLY A 84 -7.62 8.38 -7.33
CA GLY A 84 -6.89 8.71 -6.12
C GLY A 84 -7.36 7.91 -4.91
N TYR A 85 -6.99 8.42 -3.74
CA TYR A 85 -7.24 7.83 -2.43
C TYR A 85 -8.32 8.62 -1.69
N TYR A 86 -9.21 7.89 -1.02
CA TYR A 86 -10.25 8.46 -0.18
C TYR A 86 -10.72 7.45 0.87
N CYS A 87 -11.56 7.87 1.82
CA CYS A 87 -12.18 7.00 2.79
C CYS A 87 -13.62 6.69 2.36
N SER A 88 -14.03 5.43 2.44
CA SER A 88 -15.43 5.04 2.20
C SER A 88 -15.82 3.83 3.03
N TYR A 89 -17.04 3.85 3.56
CA TYR A 89 -17.67 2.74 4.26
C TYR A 89 -18.77 2.09 3.42
N ASP A 90 -18.92 2.51 2.16
CA ASP A 90 -19.85 1.89 1.23
C ASP A 90 -19.43 0.42 1.00
N GLU A 91 -20.40 -0.48 1.13
CA GLU A 91 -20.18 -1.91 1.12
C GLU A 91 -19.70 -2.39 -0.25
N LYS A 92 -20.20 -1.76 -1.33
CA LYS A 92 -19.78 -2.08 -2.69
C LYS A 92 -18.35 -1.62 -2.94
N GLU A 93 -17.97 -0.41 -2.55
CA GLU A 93 -16.60 0.09 -2.72
C GLU A 93 -15.57 -0.72 -1.92
N LEU A 94 -15.92 -1.12 -0.70
CA LEU A 94 -15.11 -2.05 0.09
C LEU A 94 -14.96 -3.41 -0.60
N SER A 95 -16.06 -3.99 -1.07
CA SER A 95 -16.06 -5.26 -1.80
C SER A 95 -15.20 -5.20 -3.08
N ASP A 96 -15.34 -4.12 -3.86
CA ASP A 96 -14.52 -3.87 -5.05
C ASP A 96 -13.03 -3.72 -4.70
N GLN A 97 -12.71 -3.02 -3.61
CA GLN A 97 -11.34 -2.86 -3.13
C GLN A 97 -10.72 -4.19 -2.66
N ILE A 98 -11.49 -5.02 -1.95
CA ILE A 98 -11.09 -6.37 -1.52
C ILE A 98 -10.83 -7.23 -2.75
N LYS A 99 -11.77 -7.27 -3.70
CA LYS A 99 -11.62 -8.02 -4.95
C LYS A 99 -10.34 -7.63 -5.70
N SER A 100 -10.09 -6.33 -5.87
CA SER A 100 -8.87 -5.83 -6.51
C SER A 100 -7.57 -6.22 -5.79
N LEU A 101 -7.59 -6.28 -4.45
CA LEU A 101 -6.45 -6.76 -3.66
C LEU A 101 -6.22 -8.27 -3.88
N THR A 102 -7.29 -9.06 -3.83
CA THR A 102 -7.25 -10.51 -4.03
C THR A 102 -6.76 -10.89 -5.42
N GLU A 103 -7.26 -10.24 -6.47
CA GLU A 103 -6.83 -10.49 -7.86
C GLU A 103 -5.34 -10.21 -8.05
N ARG A 104 -4.82 -9.14 -7.45
CA ARG A 104 -3.37 -8.84 -7.48
C ARG A 104 -2.56 -9.88 -6.71
N ALA A 105 -3.04 -10.32 -5.54
CA ALA A 105 -2.38 -11.38 -4.79
C ALA A 105 -2.30 -12.67 -5.61
N ASN A 106 -3.40 -13.07 -6.26
CA ASN A 106 -3.44 -14.24 -7.13
C ASN A 106 -2.46 -14.12 -8.31
N SER A 107 -2.41 -12.98 -8.98
CA SER A 107 -1.47 -12.75 -10.09
C SER A 107 0.01 -12.85 -9.66
N ILE A 108 0.33 -12.39 -8.45
CA ILE A 108 1.66 -12.57 -7.87
C ILE A 108 1.94 -14.06 -7.63
N MET A 109 0.97 -14.81 -7.08
CA MET A 109 1.11 -16.25 -6.85
C MET A 109 1.27 -17.05 -8.15
N ASP A 110 0.53 -16.69 -9.20
CA ASP A 110 0.67 -17.30 -10.53
C ASP A 110 2.09 -17.12 -11.09
N THR A 111 2.68 -15.94 -10.88
CA THR A 111 4.07 -15.66 -11.26
C THR A 111 5.04 -16.56 -10.48
N VAL A 112 4.82 -16.74 -9.17
CA VAL A 112 5.61 -17.65 -8.32
C VAL A 112 5.51 -19.09 -8.82
N PHE A 113 4.31 -19.56 -9.16
CA PHE A 113 4.11 -20.91 -9.70
C PHE A 113 4.81 -21.11 -11.05
N GLY A 114 4.74 -20.13 -11.94
CA GLY A 114 5.44 -20.16 -13.22
C GLY A 114 6.96 -20.27 -13.06
N LEU A 115 7.56 -19.47 -12.18
CA LEU A 115 9.00 -19.51 -11.88
C LEU A 115 9.41 -20.85 -11.25
N ASN A 116 8.61 -21.40 -10.33
CA ASN A 116 8.88 -22.70 -9.73
C ASN A 116 8.85 -23.85 -10.74
N LYS A 117 7.98 -23.78 -11.74
CA LYS A 117 7.93 -24.79 -12.82
C LYS A 117 9.21 -24.77 -13.66
N ILE A 118 9.72 -23.58 -13.99
CA ILE A 118 11.00 -23.43 -14.70
C ILE A 118 12.13 -24.04 -13.88
N LEU A 119 12.20 -23.70 -12.58
CA LEU A 119 13.25 -24.20 -11.68
C LEU A 119 13.25 -25.74 -11.61
N LYS A 120 12.10 -26.38 -11.41
CA LYS A 120 11.99 -27.86 -11.35
C LYS A 120 12.42 -28.53 -12.65
N ASN A 121 11.96 -28.03 -13.79
CA ASN A 121 12.29 -28.60 -15.10
C ASN A 121 13.78 -28.44 -15.47
N SER A 122 14.48 -27.47 -14.89
CA SER A 122 15.93 -27.31 -15.05
C SER A 122 16.74 -28.37 -14.30
N HIS A 123 16.19 -28.95 -13.22
CA HIS A 123 16.86 -30.00 -12.44
C HIS A 123 16.66 -31.42 -13.00
N GLU A 124 15.68 -31.64 -13.89
CA GLU A 124 15.43 -32.94 -14.54
C GLU A 124 16.27 -33.15 -15.82
N LYS A 125 17.04 -32.14 -16.25
CA LYS A 125 17.88 -32.17 -17.46
C LYS A 125 19.37 -32.45 -17.18
N LEU A 126 19.71 -32.85 -15.96
CA LEU A 126 21.06 -33.26 -15.51
C LEU A 126 21.01 -34.72 -15.05
#